data_AF-A0A0A3J8H9-F1
#
_entry.id   AF-A0A0A3J8H9-F1
#
_cell.length_a   1.000
_cell.length_b   1.000
_cell.length_c   1.000
_cell.angle_alpha   90.00
_cell.angle_beta   90.00
_cell.angle_gamma   90.00
#
_symmetry.space_group_name_H-M   'P 1'
#
loop_
_entity.id
_entity.type
_entity.pdbx_description
1 polymer ?
#
loop_
_entity_poly.entity_id
_entity_poly.type
_entity_poly.pdbx_seq_one_letter_code
_entity_poly.pdbx_strand_id
1 'polypeptide(L)'
;MSNDITKSNVGHTIFKTTGVRHKYPLIDLVKKQVTCVVVYQENTYMTVIVDVKNDTVSIQGNVDELGGLAMSKDDYIDMFKHQAKLFVDNNVSDPDKYFDELIRNQTSN
;
A
#
# COMPACT_ATOMS: atom_id res chain seq x y z
N MET A 1 48.16 33.56 0.98
CA MET A 1 47.50 32.31 0.57
C MET A 1 46.01 32.52 0.76
N SER A 2 45.27 32.67 -0.34
CA SER A 2 43.82 32.89 -0.32
C SER A 2 43.13 31.53 -0.27
N ASN A 3 42.44 31.22 0.83
CA ASN A 3 41.62 30.03 0.95
C ASN A 3 40.34 30.23 0.13
N ASP A 4 40.33 29.74 -1.11
CA ASP A 4 39.14 29.63 -1.93
C ASP A 4 38.30 28.45 -1.41
N ILE A 5 37.25 28.76 -0.65
CA ILE A 5 36.32 27.76 -0.11
C ILE A 5 35.42 27.36 -1.28
N THR A 6 35.81 26.31 -2.00
CA THR A 6 34.99 25.66 -3.03
C THR A 6 33.67 25.22 -2.41
N LYS A 7 32.59 25.98 -2.64
CA LYS A 7 31.21 25.60 -2.30
C LYS A 7 30.89 24.28 -3.02
N SER A 8 30.74 23.19 -2.28
CA SER A 8 30.21 21.95 -2.84
C SER A 8 28.76 22.17 -3.24
N ASN A 9 28.41 21.82 -4.48
CA ASN A 9 27.03 21.82 -4.95
C ASN A 9 26.33 20.57 -4.37
N VAL A 10 25.89 20.67 -3.11
CA VAL A 10 25.06 19.62 -2.48
C VAL A 10 23.64 19.75 -3.02
N GLY A 11 23.25 18.82 -3.88
CA GLY A 11 21.86 18.66 -4.31
C GLY A 11 21.07 17.91 -3.24
N HIS A 12 19.88 18.40 -2.91
CA HIS A 12 18.96 17.74 -1.99
C HIS A 12 17.73 17.23 -2.74
N THR A 13 17.37 15.98 -2.52
CA THR A 13 16.13 15.38 -3.03
C THR A 13 15.07 15.42 -1.94
N ILE A 14 13.88 15.93 -2.28
CA ILE A 14 12.72 15.93 -1.37
C ILE A 14 11.78 14.82 -1.80
N PHE A 15 11.54 13.86 -0.89
CA PHE A 15 10.50 12.85 -1.08
C PHE A 15 9.16 13.43 -0.63
N LYS A 16 8.20 13.50 -1.53
CA LYS A 16 6.83 13.93 -1.25
C LYS A 16 5.88 12.76 -1.50
N THR A 17 4.97 12.51 -0.56
CA THR A 17 3.94 11.49 -0.73
C THR A 17 3.01 11.88 -1.87
N THR A 18 2.62 10.90 -2.69
CA THR A 18 1.70 11.14 -3.81
C THR A 18 0.28 11.43 -3.31
N GLY A 19 -0.04 11.06 -2.06
CA GLY A 19 -1.36 11.21 -1.45
C GLY A 19 -2.29 10.04 -1.75
N VAL A 20 -1.86 9.07 -2.56
CA VAL A 20 -2.58 7.80 -2.76
C VAL A 20 -2.49 6.98 -1.48
N ARG A 21 -3.63 6.47 -1.02
CA ARG A 21 -3.76 5.64 0.18
C ARG A 21 -4.40 4.31 -0.17
N HIS A 22 -4.05 3.30 0.59
CA HIS A 22 -4.65 1.97 0.49
C HIS A 22 -5.38 1.67 1.78
N LYS A 23 -6.60 1.14 1.68
CA LYS A 23 -7.37 0.71 2.85
C LYS A 23 -7.88 -0.71 2.65
N TYR A 24 -8.14 -1.38 3.76
CA TYR A 24 -8.65 -2.74 3.81
C TYR A 24 -9.97 -2.75 4.57
N PRO A 25 -11.06 -2.21 4.00
CA PRO A 25 -12.33 -2.04 4.71
C PRO A 25 -12.96 -3.35 5.18
N LEU A 26 -12.61 -4.49 4.57
CA LEU A 26 -13.18 -5.78 4.94
C LEU A 26 -12.16 -6.90 4.75
N ILE A 27 -11.91 -7.64 5.83
CA ILE A 27 -11.18 -8.90 5.82
C ILE A 27 -12.11 -9.99 6.38
N ASP A 28 -12.58 -10.88 5.50
CA ASP A 28 -13.37 -12.05 5.88
C ASP A 28 -12.44 -13.26 5.97
N LEU A 29 -12.00 -13.59 7.18
CA LEU A 29 -11.14 -14.76 7.44
C LEU A 29 -11.88 -16.09 7.24
N VAL A 30 -13.22 -16.11 7.34
CA VAL A 30 -14.02 -17.34 7.16
C VAL A 30 -14.09 -17.70 5.68
N LYS A 31 -14.36 -16.71 4.83
CA LYS A 31 -14.36 -16.88 3.37
C LYS A 31 -12.96 -16.76 2.77
N LYS A 32 -11.96 -16.31 3.54
CA LYS A 32 -10.61 -15.96 3.10
C LYS A 32 -10.64 -14.93 1.97
N GLN A 33 -11.47 -13.90 2.14
CA GLN A 33 -11.66 -12.83 1.18
C GLN A 33 -11.22 -11.50 1.77
N VAL A 34 -10.50 -10.71 1.00
CA VAL A 34 -9.99 -9.40 1.41
C VAL A 34 -10.43 -8.35 0.39
N THR A 35 -11.06 -7.29 0.88
CA THR A 35 -11.42 -6.12 0.08
C THR A 35 -10.39 -5.03 0.32
N CYS A 36 -9.70 -4.66 -0.74
CA CYS A 36 -8.72 -3.58 -0.78
C CYS A 36 -9.28 -2.40 -1.59
N VAL A 37 -9.03 -1.18 -1.16
CA VAL A 37 -9.42 0.02 -1.91
C VAL A 37 -8.25 0.99 -2.06
N VAL A 38 -8.12 1.55 -3.26
CA VAL A 38 -7.19 2.63 -3.59
C VAL A 38 -7.96 3.95 -3.53
N VAL A 39 -7.53 4.81 -2.61
CA VAL A 39 -8.18 6.10 -2.33
C VAL A 39 -7.21 7.24 -2.63
N TYR A 40 -7.68 8.25 -3.36
CA TYR A 40 -6.94 9.48 -3.61
C TYR A 40 -7.87 10.68 -3.43
N GLN A 41 -7.43 11.69 -2.68
CA GLN A 41 -8.27 12.86 -2.32
C GLN A 41 -9.67 12.47 -1.81
N GLU A 42 -9.73 11.42 -0.95
CA GLU A 42 -10.98 10.86 -0.39
C GLU A 42 -11.90 10.13 -1.38
N ASN A 43 -11.55 10.08 -2.66
CA ASN A 43 -12.28 9.32 -3.68
C ASN A 43 -11.68 7.93 -3.87
N THR A 44 -12.55 6.92 -3.98
CA THR A 44 -12.15 5.54 -4.30
C THR A 44 -12.03 5.38 -5.81
N TYR A 45 -10.82 5.07 -6.29
CA TYR A 45 -10.54 4.88 -7.71
C TYR A 45 -10.61 3.42 -8.12
N MET A 46 -10.15 2.53 -7.25
CA MET A 46 -10.08 1.10 -7.52
C MET A 46 -10.39 0.30 -6.27
N THR A 47 -11.23 -0.71 -6.42
CA THR A 47 -11.57 -1.69 -5.40
C THR A 47 -11.14 -3.06 -5.91
N VAL A 48 -10.37 -3.78 -5.12
CA VAL A 48 -9.87 -5.11 -5.44
C VAL A 48 -10.34 -6.07 -4.37
N ILE A 49 -11.11 -7.07 -4.77
CA ILE A 49 -11.58 -8.14 -3.91
C ILE A 49 -10.75 -9.37 -4.25
N VAL A 50 -9.87 -9.75 -3.33
CA VAL A 50 -9.03 -10.94 -3.45
C VAL A 50 -9.69 -12.08 -2.68
N ASP A 51 -10.06 -13.14 -3.37
CA ASP A 51 -10.45 -14.41 -2.76
C ASP A 51 -9.25 -15.35 -2.75
N VAL A 52 -8.62 -15.48 -1.58
CA VAL A 52 -7.43 -16.30 -1.37
C VAL A 52 -7.77 -17.80 -1.41
N LYS A 53 -9.02 -18.18 -1.12
CA LYS A 53 -9.45 -19.58 -1.13
C LYS A 53 -9.54 -20.13 -2.55
N ASN A 54 -10.10 -19.34 -3.46
CA ASN A 54 -10.31 -19.75 -4.85
C ASN A 54 -9.22 -19.22 -5.81
N ASP A 55 -8.25 -18.45 -5.29
CA ASP A 55 -7.22 -17.73 -6.06
C ASP A 55 -7.83 -16.86 -7.18
N THR A 56 -8.93 -16.17 -6.84
CA THR A 56 -9.63 -15.28 -7.78
C THR A 56 -9.54 -13.84 -7.33
N VAL A 57 -9.52 -12.92 -8.29
CA VAL A 57 -9.51 -11.48 -8.02
C VAL A 57 -10.61 -10.82 -8.84
N SER A 58 -11.45 -10.06 -8.14
CA SER A 58 -12.45 -9.19 -8.75
C SER A 58 -12.01 -7.74 -8.59
N ILE A 59 -12.09 -6.98 -9.67
CA ILE A 59 -11.61 -5.59 -9.71
C ILE A 59 -12.76 -4.72 -10.16
N GLN A 60 -12.96 -3.62 -9.44
CA GLN A 60 -13.91 -2.58 -9.80
C GLN A 60 -13.19 -1.23 -9.84
N GLY A 61 -13.46 -0.43 -10.86
CA GLY A 61 -12.76 0.84 -11.07
C GLY A 61 -11.37 0.66 -11.70
N ASN A 62 -10.61 1.75 -11.72
CA ASN A 62 -9.32 1.83 -12.37
C ASN A 62 -8.47 2.98 -11.80
N VAL A 63 -7.15 2.86 -11.90
CA VAL A 63 -6.18 3.86 -11.44
C VAL A 63 -5.59 4.71 -12.57
N ASP A 64 -5.99 4.47 -13.82
CA ASP A 64 -5.47 5.20 -15.00
C ASP A 64 -5.62 6.73 -14.85
N GLU A 65 -6.69 7.19 -14.19
CA GLU A 65 -6.93 8.61 -13.92
C GLU A 65 -5.89 9.25 -12.99
N LEU A 66 -5.20 8.44 -12.18
CA LEU A 66 -4.14 8.90 -11.29
C LEU A 66 -2.80 9.10 -12.03
N GLY A 67 -2.65 8.55 -13.23
CA GLY A 67 -1.45 8.66 -14.04
C GLY A 67 -0.17 8.32 -13.25
N GLY A 68 0.85 9.17 -13.35
CA GLY A 68 2.14 8.98 -12.67
C GLY A 68 2.11 9.13 -11.14
N LEU A 69 0.94 9.37 -10.52
CA LEU A 69 0.80 9.41 -9.06
C LEU A 69 0.61 8.02 -8.44
N ALA A 70 0.25 7.04 -9.26
CA ALA A 70 -0.10 5.70 -8.82
C ALA A 70 0.72 4.64 -9.58
N MET A 71 0.83 3.46 -8.98
CA MET A 71 1.39 2.29 -9.67
C MET A 71 0.43 1.81 -10.75
N SER A 72 0.91 0.93 -11.63
CA SER A 72 0.03 0.30 -12.61
C SER A 72 -1.05 -0.53 -11.91
N LYS A 73 -2.16 -0.75 -12.62
CA LYS A 73 -3.24 -1.61 -12.15
C LYS A 73 -2.74 -3.01 -11.78
N ASP A 74 -1.86 -3.57 -12.59
CA ASP A 74 -1.31 -4.92 -12.38
C ASP A 74 -0.41 -4.99 -11.13
N ASP A 75 0.41 -3.96 -10.91
CA ASP A 75 1.22 -3.86 -9.68
C ASP A 75 0.35 -3.79 -8.42
N TYR A 76 -0.77 -3.05 -8.48
CA TYR A 76 -1.72 -3.02 -7.36
C TYR A 76 -2.34 -4.39 -7.09
N ILE A 77 -2.74 -5.10 -8.14
CA ILE A 77 -3.33 -6.42 -7.99
C ILE A 77 -2.32 -7.38 -7.34
N ASP A 78 -1.06 -7.37 -7.78
CA ASP A 78 -0.03 -8.22 -7.23
C ASP A 78 0.27 -7.88 -5.76
N MET A 79 0.41 -6.58 -5.45
CA MET A 79 0.56 -6.10 -4.07
C MET A 79 -0.60 -6.55 -3.18
N PHE A 80 -1.85 -6.38 -3.64
CA PHE A 80 -3.03 -6.76 -2.87
C PHE A 80 -3.18 -8.27 -2.71
N LYS A 81 -2.79 -9.08 -3.71
CA LYS A 81 -2.73 -10.54 -3.58
C LYS A 81 -1.77 -10.96 -2.47
N HIS A 82 -0.57 -10.38 -2.46
CA HIS A 82 0.44 -10.70 -1.45
C HIS A 82 -0.03 -10.32 -0.04
N GLN A 83 -0.59 -9.12 0.11
CA GLN A 83 -1.13 -8.64 1.39
C GLN A 83 -2.33 -9.45 1.86
N ALA A 84 -3.27 -9.78 0.96
CA ALA A 84 -4.43 -10.60 1.30
C ALA A 84 -4.01 -11.98 1.82
N LYS A 85 -3.03 -12.60 1.16
CA LYS A 85 -2.46 -13.86 1.62
C LYS A 85 -1.82 -13.73 2.99
N LEU A 86 -1.04 -12.66 3.22
CA LEU A 86 -0.42 -12.39 4.50
C LEU A 86 -1.47 -12.26 5.62
N PHE A 87 -2.56 -11.52 5.39
CA PHE A 87 -3.61 -11.35 6.40
C PHE A 87 -4.34 -12.67 6.70
N VAL A 88 -4.65 -13.46 5.67
CA VAL A 88 -5.30 -14.77 5.85
C VAL A 88 -4.37 -15.75 6.57
N ASP A 89 -3.10 -15.81 6.19
CA ASP A 89 -2.12 -16.74 6.78
C ASP A 89 -1.82 -16.39 8.25
N ASN A 90 -1.80 -15.10 8.60
CA ASN A 90 -1.59 -14.63 9.97
C ASN A 90 -2.88 -14.48 10.78
N ASN A 91 -4.05 -14.85 10.25
CA ASN A 91 -5.37 -14.64 10.87
C ASN A 91 -5.61 -13.19 11.32
N VAL A 92 -5.18 -12.23 10.51
CA VAL A 92 -5.32 -10.80 10.76
C VAL A 92 -6.67 -10.33 10.25
N SER A 93 -7.60 -10.05 11.17
CA SER A 93 -8.90 -9.43 10.85
C SER A 93 -8.83 -7.90 10.80
N ASP A 94 -7.82 -7.32 11.45
CA ASP A 94 -7.62 -5.89 11.58
C ASP A 94 -6.17 -5.54 11.17
N PRO A 95 -5.97 -5.06 9.93
CA PRO A 95 -4.64 -4.80 9.40
C PRO A 95 -3.98 -3.59 10.05
N ASP A 96 -4.74 -2.57 10.47
CA ASP A 96 -4.17 -1.38 11.14
C ASP A 96 -3.52 -1.79 12.46
N LYS A 97 -4.24 -2.58 13.26
CA LYS A 97 -3.70 -3.14 14.51
C LYS A 97 -2.47 -4.03 14.28
N TYR A 98 -2.47 -4.83 13.22
CA TYR A 98 -1.34 -5.72 12.90
C TYR A 98 -0.07 -4.93 12.57
N PHE A 99 -0.17 -3.85 11.81
CA PHE A 99 0.98 -3.00 11.50
C PHE A 99 1.47 -2.22 12.73
N ASP A 100 0.57 -1.74 13.57
CA ASP A 100 0.94 -1.07 14.83
C ASP A 100 1.73 -2.01 15.75
N GLU A 101 1.31 -3.27 15.87
CA GLU A 101 2.03 -4.28 16.67
C GLU A 101 3.41 -4.61 16.10
N LEU A 102 3.54 -4.70 14.77
CA LEU A 102 4.83 -4.91 14.10
C LEU A 102 5.81 -3.76 14.37
N ILE A 103 5.35 -2.51 14.23
CA ILE A 103 6.19 -1.32 14.47
C ILE A 103 6.65 -1.27 15.93
N ARG A 104 5.74 -1.54 16.88
CA ARG A 104 6.08 -1.60 18.31
C ARG A 104 7.15 -2.64 18.61
N ASN A 105 7.04 -3.82 17.99
CA ASN A 105 7.98 -4.91 18.22
C ASN A 105 9.36 -4.65 17.58
N GLN A 106 9.45 -3.90 16.48
CA GLN A 106 10.73 -3.50 15.88
C GLN A 106 11.47 -2.40 16.66
N THR A 107 10.74 -1.52 17.34
CA THR A 107 11.32 -0.42 18.11
C THR A 107 11.83 -0.87 19.50
N SER A 108 11.54 -2.10 19.90
CA SER A 108 11.88 -2.67 21.21
C SER A 108 13.15 -3.54 21.21
N ASN A 109 13.92 -3.55 20.12
CA ASN A 109 15.18 -4.30 19.98
C ASN A 109 16.39 -3.38 19.84
#